data_AF-A0A6N2V4B4-F1
#
_entry.id   AF-A0A6N2V4B4-F1
#
_cell.length_a   1.000
_cell.length_b   1.000
_cell.length_c   1.000
_cell.angle_alpha   90.00
_cell.angle_beta   90.00
_cell.angle_gamma   90.00
#
_symmetry.space_group_name_H-M   'P 1'
#
loop_
_entity.id
_entity.type
_entity.pdbx_description
1 polymer ?
#
loop_
_entity_poly.entity_id
_entity_poly.type
_entity_poly.pdbx_seq_one_letter_code
_entity_poly.pdbx_strand_id
1 'polypeptide(L)'
;MEQENKSWREVFEIHYRAFRDIRKVCPRLFPVILLKEILEAVSPYVTIFFSARILEELAGNRRTDEVWKWVFWTVVCEGILVLLNLVFRQWYEMQMEDFHFRKEKLFTDKLFSVDFADIDKQETHDLRSRIKINEQYWDWGLKSVPEKLGQIIRAAVLILTAFSLTLSLFTLPVTKRGKAWEILNNPLLILGLLGIRQWMCGCITSRILWMYA
;
A
#
# COMPACT_ATOMS: atom_id res chain seq x y z
N MET A 1 -16.43 -13.67 -22.57
CA MET A 1 -15.54 -14.40 -21.65
C MET A 1 -16.42 -14.98 -20.56
N GLU A 2 -16.74 -16.27 -20.63
CA GLU A 2 -17.36 -16.96 -19.50
C GLU A 2 -16.41 -16.83 -18.31
N GLN A 3 -16.87 -16.20 -17.23
CA GLN A 3 -16.14 -16.22 -15.97
C GLN A 3 -16.27 -17.63 -15.40
N GLU A 4 -15.36 -18.50 -15.81
CA GLU A 4 -15.17 -19.80 -15.16
C GLU A 4 -14.98 -19.55 -13.67
N ASN A 5 -15.87 -20.10 -12.85
CA ASN A 5 -15.88 -19.90 -11.39
C ASN A 5 -14.72 -20.67 -10.77
N LYS A 6 -13.52 -20.09 -10.86
CA LYS A 6 -12.29 -20.69 -10.33
C LYS A 6 -12.33 -20.72 -8.81
N SER A 7 -11.89 -21.84 -8.24
CA SER A 7 -11.80 -21.97 -6.80
C SER A 7 -10.75 -21.00 -6.24
N TRP A 8 -10.99 -20.42 -5.06
CA TRP A 8 -10.03 -19.55 -4.37
C TRP A 8 -8.65 -20.20 -4.21
N ARG A 9 -8.59 -21.52 -4.10
CA ARG A 9 -7.33 -22.29 -4.05
C ARG A 9 -6.55 -22.19 -5.36
N GLU A 10 -7.22 -22.38 -6.48
CA GLU A 10 -6.60 -22.30 -7.82
C GLU A 10 -6.11 -20.88 -8.11
N VAL A 11 -6.91 -19.87 -7.74
CA VAL A 11 -6.49 -18.48 -7.85
C VAL A 11 -5.22 -18.24 -7.03
N PHE A 12 -5.18 -18.71 -5.78
CA PHE A 12 -4.00 -18.56 -4.93
C PHE A 12 -2.78 -19.30 -5.47
N GLU A 13 -2.94 -20.52 -5.97
CA GLU A 13 -1.85 -21.30 -6.57
C GLU A 13 -1.25 -20.63 -7.80
N ILE A 14 -2.09 -20.02 -8.64
CA ILE A 14 -1.64 -19.25 -9.80
C ILE A 14 -0.79 -18.05 -9.35
N HIS A 15 -1.26 -17.29 -8.37
CA HIS A 15 -0.53 -16.14 -7.84
C HIS A 15 0.76 -16.55 -7.12
N TYR A 16 0.73 -17.65 -6.36
CA TYR A 16 1.91 -18.19 -5.69
C TYR A 16 2.96 -18.68 -6.69
N ARG A 17 2.53 -19.35 -7.76
CA ARG A 17 3.41 -19.75 -8.85
C ARG A 17 4.05 -18.53 -9.52
N ALA A 18 3.25 -17.52 -9.85
CA ALA A 18 3.75 -16.27 -10.43
C ALA A 18 4.77 -15.59 -9.51
N PHE A 19 4.48 -15.50 -8.21
CA PHE A 19 5.41 -14.97 -7.20
C PHE A 19 6.74 -15.74 -7.17
N ARG A 20 6.68 -17.08 -7.19
CA ARG A 20 7.86 -17.95 -7.19
C ARG A 20 8.69 -17.74 -8.45
N ASP A 21 8.06 -17.65 -9.61
CA ASP A 21 8.74 -17.51 -10.89
C ASP A 21 9.40 -16.13 -11.01
N ILE A 22 8.75 -15.07 -10.52
CA ILE A 22 9.35 -13.72 -10.39
C ILE A 22 10.55 -13.75 -9.44
N ARG A 23 10.43 -14.41 -8.28
CA ARG A 23 11.51 -14.47 -7.27
C ARG A 23 12.78 -15.14 -7.80
N LYS A 24 12.64 -16.14 -8.68
CA LYS A 24 13.79 -16.81 -9.33
C LYS A 24 14.59 -15.86 -10.22
N VAL A 25 13.92 -14.89 -10.82
CA VAL A 25 14.51 -13.98 -11.81
C VAL A 25 14.99 -12.69 -11.17
N CYS A 26 14.17 -12.12 -10.28
CA CYS A 26 14.42 -10.88 -9.55
C CYS A 26 14.14 -11.08 -8.05
N PRO A 27 15.05 -11.71 -7.29
CA PRO A 27 14.84 -11.98 -5.86
C PRO A 27 14.80 -10.69 -5.01
N ARG A 28 15.42 -9.61 -5.50
CA ARG A 28 15.51 -8.31 -4.81
C ARG A 28 14.25 -7.45 -4.97
N LEU A 29 13.36 -7.77 -5.92
CA LEU A 29 12.20 -6.94 -6.21
C LEU A 29 11.22 -6.88 -5.02
N PHE A 30 10.88 -8.03 -4.45
CA PHE A 30 9.94 -8.11 -3.32
C PHE A 30 10.39 -7.39 -2.04
N PRO A 31 11.63 -7.54 -1.54
CA PRO A 31 12.05 -6.80 -0.36
C PRO A 31 12.11 -5.29 -0.62
N VAL A 32 12.46 -4.84 -1.83
CA VAL A 32 12.47 -3.40 -2.18
C VAL A 32 11.05 -2.84 -2.18
N ILE A 33 10.08 -3.56 -2.75
CA ILE A 33 8.65 -3.19 -2.68
C ILE A 33 8.20 -3.06 -1.23
N LEU A 34 8.50 -4.06 -0.41
CA LEU A 34 8.07 -4.08 1.00
C LEU A 34 8.65 -2.89 1.76
N LEU A 35 9.94 -2.59 1.61
CA LEU A 35 10.59 -1.46 2.27
C LEU A 35 10.02 -0.11 1.82
N LYS A 36 9.84 0.06 0.51
CA LYS A 36 9.26 1.29 -0.07
C LYS A 36 7.84 1.52 0.45
N GLU A 37 6.97 0.52 0.37
CA GLU A 37 5.55 0.67 0.76
C GLU A 37 5.39 0.87 2.27
N ILE A 38 6.25 0.26 3.10
CA ILE A 38 6.27 0.54 4.54
C ILE A 38 6.69 1.99 4.79
N LEU A 39 7.74 2.47 4.14
CA LEU A 39 8.24 3.83 4.33
C LEU A 39 7.19 4.89 3.90
N GLU A 40 6.54 4.67 2.76
CA GLU A 40 5.44 5.52 2.30
C GLU A 40 4.26 5.50 3.28
N ALA A 41 3.91 4.32 3.82
CA ALA A 41 2.82 4.20 4.78
C ALA A 41 3.14 4.83 6.14
N VAL A 42 4.40 4.84 6.58
CA VAL A 42 4.85 5.43 7.85
C VAL A 42 4.93 6.95 7.79
N SER A 43 5.24 7.53 6.62
CA SER A 43 5.40 8.98 6.42
C SER A 43 4.31 9.83 7.09
N PRO A 44 3.00 9.61 6.87
CA PRO A 44 1.95 10.44 7.48
C PRO A 44 1.90 10.33 9.01
N TYR A 45 2.29 9.20 9.60
CA TYR A 45 2.24 9.00 11.05
C TYR A 45 3.32 9.78 11.77
N VAL A 46 4.50 9.90 11.16
CA VAL A 46 5.59 10.70 11.73
C VAL A 46 5.18 12.17 11.82
N THR A 47 4.57 12.72 10.77
CA THR A 47 4.02 14.08 10.76
C THR A 47 2.93 14.26 11.82
N ILE A 48 2.00 13.29 11.96
CA ILE A 48 0.95 13.35 12.99
C ILE A 48 1.55 13.35 14.40
N PHE A 49 2.54 12.50 14.67
CA PHE A 49 3.20 12.44 15.98
C PHE A 49 3.88 13.77 16.35
N PHE A 50 4.66 14.35 15.43
CA PHE A 50 5.34 15.62 15.68
C PHE A 50 4.35 16.78 15.84
N SER A 51 3.27 16.81 15.05
CA SER A 51 2.23 17.83 15.20
C SER A 51 1.55 17.77 16.56
N ALA A 52 1.23 16.57 17.08
CA ALA A 52 0.69 16.39 18.41
C ALA A 52 1.63 16.90 19.51
N ARG A 53 2.93 16.60 19.42
CA ARG A 53 3.94 17.07 20.39
C ARG A 53 4.11 18.58 20.40
N ILE A 54 4.12 19.21 19.22
CA ILE A 54 4.18 20.67 19.11
C ILE A 54 2.93 21.30 19.74
N LEU A 55 1.75 20.73 19.52
CA LEU A 55 0.50 21.19 20.13
C LEU A 55 0.50 21.04 21.65
N GLU A 56 0.99 19.92 22.19
CA GLU A 56 1.12 19.70 23.64
C GLU A 56 2.00 20.77 24.30
N GLU A 57 3.15 21.09 23.70
CA GLU A 57 4.07 22.10 24.24
C GLU A 57 3.51 23.53 24.13
N LEU A 58 2.79 23.84 23.04
CA LEU A 58 2.11 25.12 22.85
C LEU A 58 0.93 25.31 23.81
N ALA A 59 0.18 24.25 24.11
CA ALA A 59 -0.93 24.25 25.05
C ALA A 59 -0.48 24.16 26.53
N GLY A 60 0.76 23.71 26.76
CA GLY A 60 1.38 23.57 28.07
C GLY A 60 2.00 24.87 28.60
N ASN A 61 3.20 24.76 29.17
CA ASN A 61 3.86 25.84 29.91
C ASN A 61 4.51 26.92 29.01
N ARG A 62 4.26 26.89 27.69
CA ARG A 62 4.77 27.83 26.67
C ARG A 62 6.27 28.11 26.79
N ARG A 63 7.07 27.05 26.96
CA ARG A 63 8.54 27.16 26.90
C ARG A 63 8.97 27.22 25.44
N THR A 64 9.25 28.43 24.96
CA THR A 64 9.66 28.70 23.57
C THR A 64 10.87 27.86 23.14
N ASP A 65 11.81 27.61 24.06
CA ASP A 65 13.05 26.88 23.78
C ASP A 65 12.82 25.38 23.55
N GLU A 66 11.78 24.79 24.12
CA GLU A 66 11.44 23.38 23.94
C GLU A 66 10.64 23.17 22.65
N VAL A 67 9.73 24.10 22.31
CA VAL A 67 8.98 24.08 21.04
C VAL A 67 9.91 24.10 19.83
N TRP A 68 10.92 24.98 19.83
CA TRP A 68 11.88 25.08 18.72
C TRP A 68 12.70 23.80 18.53
N LYS A 69 13.01 23.07 19.60
CA LYS A 69 13.67 21.76 19.49
C LYS A 69 12.78 20.75 18.76
N TRP A 70 11.49 20.68 19.12
CA TRP A 70 10.55 19.78 18.45
C TRP A 70 10.33 20.15 16.98
N VAL A 71 10.22 21.45 16.67
CA VAL A 71 10.12 21.93 15.28
C VAL A 71 11.36 21.56 14.48
N PHE A 72 12.55 21.77 15.04
CA PHE A 72 13.81 21.39 14.39
C PHE A 72 13.86 19.89 14.10
N TRP A 73 13.53 19.05 15.09
CA TRP A 73 13.48 17.59 14.89
C TRP A 73 12.42 17.17 13.87
N THR A 74 11.28 17.85 13.81
CA THR A 74 10.26 17.59 12.78
C THR A 74 10.83 17.80 11.38
N VAL A 75 11.46 18.95 11.14
CA VAL A 75 12.04 19.28 9.82
C VAL A 75 13.15 18.30 9.44
N VAL A 76 14.03 17.94 10.39
CA VAL A 76 15.10 16.98 10.14
C VAL A 76 14.54 15.59 9.82
N CYS A 77 13.58 15.10 10.62
CA CYS A 77 12.97 13.79 10.41
C CYS A 77 12.18 13.73 9.11
N GLU A 78 11.38 14.74 8.79
CA GLU A 78 10.66 14.82 7.51
C GLU A 78 11.61 14.91 6.33
N GLY A 79 12.68 15.70 6.43
CA GLY A 79 13.71 15.78 5.40
C GLY A 79 14.36 14.42 5.13
N ILE A 80 14.74 13.69 6.19
CA ILE A 80 15.31 12.33 6.07
C ILE A 80 14.29 11.38 5.44
N LEU A 81 13.02 11.43 5.87
CA LEU A 81 11.97 10.58 5.30
C LEU A 81 11.74 10.84 3.82
N VAL A 82 11.74 12.11 3.39
CA VAL A 82 11.61 12.46 1.97
C VAL A 82 12.79 11.91 1.18
N LEU A 83 14.02 12.09 1.67
CA LEU A 83 15.22 11.56 1.01
C LEU A 83 15.19 10.04 0.91
N LEU A 84 14.83 9.35 2.00
CA LEU A 84 14.70 7.89 1.99
C LEU A 84 13.62 7.44 1.01
N ASN A 85 12.45 8.09 0.99
CA ASN A 85 11.37 7.76 0.06
C ASN A 85 11.83 7.92 -1.40
N LEU A 86 12.58 8.97 -1.71
CA LEU A 86 13.15 9.18 -3.05
C LEU A 86 14.14 8.08 -3.42
N VAL A 87 15.06 7.71 -2.52
CA VAL A 87 16.04 6.64 -2.76
C VAL A 87 15.35 5.30 -2.98
N PHE A 88 14.40 4.92 -2.12
CA PHE A 88 13.67 3.66 -2.26
C PHE A 88 12.78 3.64 -3.49
N ARG A 89 12.19 4.78 -3.88
CA ARG A 89 11.43 4.90 -5.11
C ARG A 89 12.30 4.71 -6.34
N GLN A 90 13.45 5.38 -6.42
CA GLN A 90 14.38 5.20 -7.53
C GLN A 90 14.90 3.76 -7.59
N TRP A 91 15.23 3.18 -6.43
CA TRP A 91 15.68 1.80 -6.37
C TRP A 91 14.59 0.80 -6.82
N TYR A 92 13.33 1.05 -6.43
CA TYR A 92 12.18 0.31 -6.91
C TYR A 92 12.01 0.43 -8.43
N GLU A 93 12.08 1.64 -8.98
CA GLU A 93 11.98 1.89 -10.43
C GLU A 93 13.07 1.13 -11.19
N MET A 94 14.34 1.19 -10.74
CA MET A 94 15.44 0.40 -11.31
C MET A 94 15.19 -1.11 -11.25
N GLN A 95 14.71 -1.64 -10.12
CA GLN A 95 14.41 -3.06 -9.99
C GLN A 95 13.21 -3.49 -10.86
N MET A 96 12.26 -2.59 -11.08
CA MET A 96 11.11 -2.84 -11.94
C MET A 96 11.53 -2.87 -13.42
N GLU A 97 12.40 -1.98 -13.85
CA GLU A 97 13.03 -2.02 -15.19
C GLU A 97 13.84 -3.30 -15.40
N ASP A 98 14.67 -3.68 -14.42
CA ASP A 98 15.40 -4.97 -14.44
C ASP A 98 14.44 -6.16 -14.57
N PHE A 99 13.32 -6.13 -13.84
CA PHE A 99 12.29 -7.15 -13.91
C PHE A 99 11.62 -7.18 -15.29
N HIS A 100 11.30 -6.02 -15.87
CA HIS A 100 10.74 -5.92 -17.21
C HIS A 100 11.61 -6.62 -18.25
N PHE A 101 12.93 -6.42 -18.18
CA PHE A 101 13.87 -7.07 -19.09
C PHE A 101 14.01 -8.57 -18.81
N ARG A 102 14.24 -8.94 -17.55
CA ARG A 102 14.51 -10.34 -17.18
C ARG A 102 13.29 -11.24 -17.25
N LYS A 103 12.07 -10.68 -17.19
CA LYS A 103 10.81 -11.42 -17.43
C LYS A 103 10.82 -12.12 -18.78
N GLU A 104 11.36 -11.49 -19.83
CA GLU A 104 11.40 -12.12 -21.15
C GLU A 104 12.19 -13.41 -21.15
N LYS A 105 13.22 -13.52 -20.30
CA LYS A 105 13.95 -14.78 -20.09
C LYS A 105 13.04 -15.93 -19.66
N LEU A 106 12.04 -15.70 -18.80
CA LEU A 106 11.10 -16.76 -18.41
C LEU A 106 10.30 -17.28 -19.59
N PHE A 107 9.88 -16.38 -20.48
CA PHE A 107 9.14 -16.76 -21.67
C PHE A 107 10.02 -17.44 -22.70
N THR A 108 11.26 -16.98 -22.86
CA THR A 108 12.27 -17.59 -23.73
C THR A 108 12.66 -18.99 -23.24
N ASP A 109 12.98 -19.13 -21.95
CA ASP A 109 13.28 -20.43 -21.33
C ASP A 109 12.09 -21.39 -21.46
N LYS A 110 10.86 -20.88 -21.31
CA LYS A 110 9.66 -21.68 -21.53
C LYS A 110 9.52 -22.08 -22.99
N LEU A 111 9.74 -21.18 -23.93
CA LEU A 111 9.69 -21.45 -25.37
C LEU A 111 10.67 -22.58 -25.75
N PHE A 112 11.92 -22.52 -25.28
CA PHE A 112 12.92 -23.56 -25.53
C PHE A 112 12.61 -24.92 -24.87
N SER A 113 11.73 -24.94 -23.86
CA SER A 113 11.31 -26.19 -23.21
C SER A 113 10.16 -26.90 -23.92
N VAL A 114 9.51 -26.26 -24.89
CA VAL A 114 8.38 -26.82 -25.65
C VAL A 114 8.91 -27.47 -26.93
N ASP A 115 8.29 -28.56 -27.37
CA ASP A 115 8.64 -29.22 -28.64
C ASP A 115 8.33 -28.31 -29.84
N PHE A 116 9.13 -28.39 -30.90
CA PHE A 116 8.98 -27.56 -32.09
C PHE A 116 7.58 -27.71 -32.72
N ALA A 117 7.04 -28.92 -32.75
CA ALA A 117 5.70 -29.19 -33.27
C ALA A 117 4.58 -28.51 -32.49
N ASP A 118 4.79 -28.24 -31.20
CA ASP A 118 3.83 -27.52 -30.35
C ASP A 118 4.00 -25.99 -30.43
N ILE A 119 5.21 -25.52 -30.74
CA ILE A 119 5.50 -24.09 -30.95
C ILE A 119 4.86 -23.59 -32.25
N ASP A 120 4.91 -24.38 -33.32
CA ASP A 120 4.39 -24.03 -34.65
C ASP A 120 2.84 -24.04 -34.71
N LYS A 121 2.17 -24.51 -33.66
CA LYS A 121 0.71 -24.44 -33.56
C LYS A 121 0.24 -23.00 -33.45
N GLN A 122 -0.74 -22.64 -34.28
CA GLN A 122 -1.39 -21.33 -34.26
C GLN A 122 -1.94 -20.96 -32.87
N GLU A 123 -2.46 -21.94 -32.13
CA GLU A 123 -3.00 -21.73 -30.77
C GLU A 123 -1.94 -21.19 -29.79
N THR A 124 -0.70 -21.69 -29.88
CA THR A 124 0.43 -21.27 -29.04
C THR A 124 0.83 -19.83 -29.35
N HIS A 125 0.85 -19.46 -30.63
CA HIS A 125 1.09 -18.09 -31.08
C HIS A 125 -0.01 -17.12 -30.62
N ASP A 126 -1.27 -17.51 -30.73
CA ASP A 126 -2.40 -16.70 -30.28
C ASP A 126 -2.38 -16.48 -28.77
N LEU A 127 -2.07 -17.52 -27.98
CA LEU A 127 -1.89 -17.42 -26.53
C LEU A 127 -0.77 -16.43 -26.16
N ARG A 128 0.39 -16.52 -26.82
CA ARG A 128 1.51 -15.61 -26.58
C ARG A 128 1.18 -14.17 -26.96
N SER A 129 0.49 -13.98 -28.09
CA SER A 129 0.03 -12.66 -28.55
C SER A 129 -0.94 -12.03 -27.56
N ARG A 130 -1.93 -12.80 -27.07
CA ARG A 130 -2.88 -12.34 -26.04
C ARG A 130 -2.17 -11.90 -24.75
N ILE A 131 -1.19 -12.67 -24.28
CA ILE A 131 -0.40 -12.28 -23.10
C ILE A 131 0.31 -10.95 -23.32
N LYS A 132 0.96 -10.76 -24.48
CA LYS A 132 1.68 -9.53 -24.80
C LYS A 132 0.75 -8.32 -24.91
N ILE A 133 -0.38 -8.47 -25.58
CA ILE A 133 -1.40 -7.42 -25.71
C ILE A 133 -1.97 -7.05 -24.33
N ASN A 134 -2.29 -8.05 -23.51
CA ASN A 134 -2.82 -7.83 -22.17
C ASN A 134 -1.83 -7.11 -21.26
N GLU A 135 -0.55 -7.46 -21.35
CA GLU A 135 0.50 -6.83 -20.58
C GLU A 135 0.80 -5.40 -21.04
N GLN A 136 0.73 -5.12 -22.33
CA GLN A 136 1.07 -3.81 -22.89
C GLN A 136 -0.07 -2.78 -22.79
N TYR A 137 -1.32 -3.20 -22.99
CA TYR A 137 -2.46 -2.28 -23.07
C TYR A 137 -3.35 -2.29 -21.83
N TRP A 138 -3.41 -3.41 -21.13
CA TRP A 138 -4.31 -3.56 -19.98
C TRP A 138 -3.56 -3.46 -18.66
N ASP A 139 -2.22 -3.51 -18.67
CA ASP A 139 -1.34 -3.55 -17.49
C ASP A 139 -1.59 -4.80 -16.61
N TRP A 140 -2.03 -5.89 -17.25
CA TRP A 140 -2.39 -7.15 -16.59
C TRP A 140 -1.45 -8.26 -17.07
N GLY A 141 -1.06 -9.15 -16.16
CA GLY A 141 -0.13 -10.24 -16.47
C GLY A 141 0.95 -10.37 -15.40
N LEU A 142 2.13 -10.87 -15.76
CA LEU A 142 3.18 -11.09 -14.76
C LEU A 142 3.69 -9.77 -14.14
N LYS A 143 3.62 -8.67 -14.90
CA LYS A 143 3.95 -7.31 -14.44
C LYS A 143 3.05 -6.78 -13.33
N SER A 144 1.76 -7.13 -13.32
CA SER A 144 0.84 -6.59 -12.32
C SER A 144 1.06 -7.18 -10.93
N VAL A 145 1.67 -8.36 -10.83
CA VAL A 145 1.91 -9.06 -9.55
C VAL A 145 2.68 -8.20 -8.54
N PRO A 146 3.90 -7.69 -8.84
CA PRO A 146 4.64 -6.84 -7.91
C PRO A 146 3.90 -5.56 -7.53
N GLU A 147 3.20 -4.93 -8.47
CA GLU A 147 2.45 -3.69 -8.23
C GLU A 147 1.26 -3.93 -7.29
N LYS A 148 0.46 -4.97 -7.55
CA LYS A 148 -0.68 -5.34 -6.70
C LYS A 148 -0.22 -5.77 -5.31
N LEU A 149 0.90 -6.49 -5.21
CA LEU A 149 1.49 -6.83 -3.91
C LEU A 149 1.86 -5.58 -3.12
N GLY A 150 2.47 -4.58 -3.76
CA GLY A 150 2.76 -3.29 -3.11
C GLY A 150 1.49 -2.61 -2.59
N GLN A 151 0.43 -2.56 -3.40
CA GLN A 151 -0.86 -2.01 -2.99
C GLN A 151 -1.48 -2.73 -1.79
N ILE A 152 -1.42 -4.07 -1.76
CA ILE A 152 -1.92 -4.89 -0.65
C ILE A 152 -1.11 -4.61 0.63
N ILE A 153 0.21 -4.56 0.55
CA ILE A 153 1.09 -4.27 1.69
C ILE A 153 0.78 -2.89 2.25
N ARG A 154 0.72 -1.87 1.39
CA ARG A 154 0.40 -0.51 1.79
C ARG A 154 -0.98 -0.42 2.45
N ALA A 155 -1.99 -1.03 1.85
CA ALA A 155 -3.34 -1.07 2.42
C ALA A 155 -3.35 -1.74 3.80
N ALA A 156 -2.65 -2.86 3.96
CA ALA A 156 -2.54 -3.55 5.24
C ALA A 156 -1.87 -2.68 6.31
N VAL A 157 -0.77 -2.00 6.00
CA VAL A 157 -0.08 -1.11 6.95
C VAL A 157 -0.96 0.09 7.31
N LEU A 158 -1.64 0.70 6.33
CA LEU A 158 -2.55 1.81 6.57
C LEU A 158 -3.73 1.40 7.47
N ILE A 159 -4.32 0.22 7.24
CA ILE A 159 -5.39 -0.31 8.08
C ILE A 159 -4.89 -0.54 9.51
N LEU A 160 -3.75 -1.23 9.67
CA LEU A 160 -3.15 -1.48 10.99
C LEU A 160 -2.88 -0.18 11.73
N THR A 161 -2.38 0.82 11.04
CA THR A 161 -1.94 2.05 11.68
C THR A 161 -3.12 3.00 11.93
N ALA A 162 -4.13 3.03 11.07
CA ALA A 162 -5.42 3.68 11.34
C ALA A 162 -6.13 3.05 12.55
N PHE A 163 -6.08 1.71 12.65
CA PHE A 163 -6.60 0.99 13.80
C PHE A 163 -5.84 1.36 15.09
N SER A 164 -4.51 1.41 15.04
CA SER A 164 -3.66 1.83 16.16
C SER A 164 -3.97 3.26 16.63
N LEU A 165 -4.15 4.21 15.70
CA LEU A 165 -4.53 5.59 16.05
C LEU A 165 -5.90 5.63 16.71
N THR A 166 -6.86 4.88 16.18
CA THR A 166 -8.22 4.83 16.72
C THR A 166 -8.21 4.30 18.15
N LEU A 167 -7.48 3.20 18.40
CA LEU A 167 -7.28 2.66 19.75
C LEU A 167 -6.59 3.65 20.68
N SER A 168 -5.51 4.29 20.23
CA SER A 168 -4.78 5.27 21.02
C SER A 168 -5.67 6.46 21.40
N LEU A 169 -6.52 6.91 20.48
CA LEU A 169 -7.43 8.03 20.72
C LEU A 169 -8.47 7.72 21.81
N PHE A 170 -8.97 6.48 21.84
CA PHE A 170 -10.00 6.08 22.82
C PHE A 170 -9.44 5.56 24.16
N THR A 171 -8.15 5.21 24.22
CA THR A 171 -7.52 4.66 25.42
C THR A 171 -6.70 5.67 26.21
N LEU A 172 -6.23 6.76 25.58
CA LEU A 172 -5.49 7.82 26.28
C LEU A 172 -6.45 8.66 27.15
N PRO A 173 -6.26 8.72 28.48
CA PRO A 173 -7.05 9.60 29.32
C PRO A 173 -6.70 11.06 28.99
N VAL A 174 -7.68 11.82 28.49
CA VAL A 174 -7.52 13.26 28.23
C VAL A 174 -7.05 13.94 29.52
N THR A 175 -5.85 14.51 29.48
CA THR A 175 -5.22 15.13 30.65
C THR A 175 -6.15 16.19 31.26
N LYS A 176 -6.43 16.01 32.56
CA LYS A 176 -7.34 16.81 33.38
C LYS A 176 -6.95 18.29 33.44
N ARG A 177 -7.31 19.09 32.43
CA ARG A 177 -7.23 20.56 32.47
C ARG A 177 -8.47 21.21 31.85
N GLY A 178 -9.61 21.01 32.52
CA GLY A 178 -10.82 21.81 32.32
C GLY A 178 -12.10 20.97 32.17
N LYS A 179 -13.14 21.30 32.97
CA LYS A 179 -14.48 20.66 32.98
C LYS A 179 -15.17 20.60 31.60
N ALA A 180 -14.77 21.43 30.63
CA ALA A 180 -15.32 21.41 29.27
C ALA A 180 -14.84 20.21 28.43
N TRP A 181 -13.65 19.67 28.72
CA TRP A 181 -13.04 18.58 27.97
C TRP A 181 -13.43 17.18 28.49
N GLU A 182 -14.12 17.11 29.63
CA GLU A 182 -14.71 15.85 30.15
C GLU A 182 -15.85 15.33 29.28
N ILE A 183 -16.48 16.20 28.47
CA ILE A 183 -17.53 15.81 27.52
C ILE A 183 -16.97 14.82 26.47
N LEU A 184 -15.70 14.98 26.05
CA LEU A 184 -15.05 14.05 25.10
C LEU A 184 -14.81 12.65 25.67
N ASN A 185 -14.85 12.48 26.99
CA ASN A 185 -14.67 11.17 27.64
C ASN A 185 -15.99 10.37 27.76
N ASN A 186 -17.08 10.88 27.18
CA ASN A 186 -18.41 10.31 27.30
C ASN A 186 -18.66 9.27 26.19
N PRO A 187 -18.99 7.99 26.50
CA PRO A 187 -19.12 6.91 25.51
C PRO A 187 -20.17 7.16 24.42
N LEU A 188 -21.09 8.10 24.64
CA LEU A 188 -22.09 8.52 23.65
C LEU A 188 -21.49 9.31 22.47
N LEU A 189 -20.41 10.06 22.69
CA LEU A 189 -19.71 10.78 21.62
C LEU A 189 -18.94 9.82 20.70
N ILE A 190 -18.44 8.71 21.25
CA ILE A 190 -17.83 7.62 20.49
C ILE A 190 -18.85 6.97 19.56
N LEU A 191 -20.06 6.68 20.08
CA LEU A 191 -21.16 6.15 19.28
C LEU A 191 -21.63 7.14 18.21
N GLY A 192 -21.67 8.44 18.52
CA GLY A 192 -21.98 9.49 17.54
C GLY A 192 -20.97 9.56 16.40
N LEU A 193 -19.66 9.54 16.70
CA LEU A 193 -18.60 9.57 15.69
C LEU A 193 -18.58 8.29 14.83
N LEU A 194 -18.79 7.12 15.43
CA LEU A 194 -18.94 5.87 14.68
C LEU A 194 -20.18 5.87 13.79
N GLY A 195 -21.29 6.45 14.27
CA GLY A 195 -22.51 6.66 13.49
C GLY A 195 -22.28 7.58 12.28
N ILE A 196 -21.60 8.71 12.48
CA ILE A 196 -21.22 9.63 11.39
C ILE A 196 -20.32 8.92 10.38
N ARG A 197 -19.32 8.15 10.85
CA ARG A 197 -18.43 7.38 9.97
C ARG A 197 -19.21 6.38 9.10
N GLN A 198 -20.13 5.63 9.72
CA GLN A 198 -20.94 4.63 9.03
C GLN A 198 -21.90 5.28 8.02
N TRP A 199 -22.49 6.42 8.40
CA TRP A 199 -23.37 7.20 7.53
C TRP A 199 -22.60 7.76 6.32
N MET A 200 -21.41 8.31 6.53
CA MET A 200 -20.56 8.85 5.47
C MET A 200 -20.06 7.75 4.52
N CYS A 201 -19.70 6.57 5.05
CA CYS A 201 -19.34 5.41 4.25
C CYS A 201 -20.52 4.90 3.40
N GLY A 202 -21.73 4.85 3.96
CA GLY A 202 -22.94 4.49 3.22
C GLY A 202 -23.27 5.48 2.11
N CYS A 203 -23.08 6.78 2.36
CA CYS A 203 -23.34 7.84 1.39
C CYS A 203 -22.33 7.86 0.23
N ILE A 204 -21.06 7.55 0.50
CA ILE A 204 -20.02 7.42 -0.53
C ILE A 204 -20.26 6.16 -1.38
N THR A 205 -20.63 5.04 -0.74
CA THR A 205 -20.89 3.77 -1.45
C THR A 205 -22.12 3.89 -2.35
N SER A 206 -23.18 4.58 -1.90
CA SER A 206 -24.36 4.83 -2.74
C SER A 206 -24.03 5.75 -3.92
N ARG A 207 -23.23 6.80 -3.73
CA ARG A 207 -22.79 7.70 -4.81
C ARG A 207 -21.93 7.00 -5.86
N ILE A 208 -21.05 6.08 -5.46
CA ILE A 208 -20.22 5.31 -6.39
C ILE A 208 -21.07 4.30 -7.17
N LEU A 209 -22.06 3.67 -6.53
CA LEU A 209 -23.01 2.78 -7.21
C LEU A 209 -23.84 3.53 -8.27
N TRP A 210 -24.26 4.76 -8.01
CA TRP A 210 -24.98 5.61 -8.98
C TRP A 210 -24.13 6.12 -10.15
N MET A 211 -22.80 6.07 -10.02
CA MET A 211 -21.88 6.52 -11.08
C MET A 211 -21.47 5.37 -12.02
N TYR A 212 -21.73 4.13 -11.62
CA TYR A 212 -21.44 2.90 -12.37
C TYR A 212 -22.69 2.12 -12.81
N ALA A 213 -23.89 2.61 -12.49
CA ALA A 213 -25.19 2.12 -12.97
C ALA A 213 -25.73 3.08 -14.04
#